data_AF-A0A4U0W5Q5-F1
#
_entry.id   AF-A0A4U0W5Q5-F1
#
_cell.length_a   1.000
_cell.length_b   1.000
_cell.length_c   1.000
_cell.angle_alpha   90.00
_cell.angle_beta   90.00
_cell.angle_gamma   90.00
#
_symmetry.space_group_name_H-M   'P 1'
#
loop_
_entity.id
_entity.type
_entity.pdbx_description
1 polymer ?
#
loop_
_entity_poly.entity_id
_entity_poly.type
_entity_poly.pdbx_seq_one_letter_code
_entity_poly.pdbx_strand_id
1 'polypeptide(L)'
;TLKANTVFSEELKYDEVENHVRKRIASMLDRHWFSTYFDFMKQEPRDQTADRFRTSTATTLMYTFDLIRAGLTKATIDDIKDLAQAVYGDGSDKHQHRATAEIMSALLATSDDCDEKARSDIWAYVFPIVRRILTNGLTPENFGYWGSFVMTQLNQRDPRRSWPLVEWIAGFKLDMDSNAAFKESSKIQLLNYLVTTTGWHFQLEKPIVEDFMKHLDHPYKGVREAMGGTLASVFKSRYYEAYPDVESLVQAQKAASSIGVWPRQPTEEYTKLVTDVFERLEVWRQARPAGQQTPSPYTQGSKTVLLWLDSTLSSLECIQLVKFFPDVFMEQLLHMMDIKEDPELQSLAYHVFRHLPNIPHAAGEDVDFVNALIRIGKTSKSWHQRLRILINMQVVYFRRLFLMGRAQQEALLECVSDMLSDTQLEVRLGAAATMSGMMLLAHRFPHRHCRKPKDKNPLPKRKPGVPPGTPTPEQAKLVITRHAAVLGLGALVQAFPYTSPPPGWLPGVLATLALKAANDPGMVGKSVKTVLADFKKTRQDTWHVDIKAFEPDQLEDLEGVLWKSYFA
;
A
#
# COMPACT_ATOMS: atom_id res chain seq x y z
N THR A 1 -27.12 30.85 13.35
CA THR A 1 -26.98 29.38 13.51
C THR A 1 -28.14 28.72 12.80
N LEU A 2 -27.94 28.22 11.58
CA LEU A 2 -28.93 27.33 10.95
C LEU A 2 -28.98 26.06 11.81
N LYS A 3 -30.11 25.78 12.45
CA LYS A 3 -30.31 24.47 13.08
C LYS A 3 -30.23 23.45 11.96
N ALA A 4 -29.41 22.41 12.14
CA ALA A 4 -29.51 21.22 11.31
C ALA A 4 -30.98 20.83 11.26
N ASN A 5 -31.53 20.64 10.06
CA ASN A 5 -32.93 20.26 9.83
C ASN A 5 -33.99 21.37 9.88
N THR A 6 -33.62 22.63 9.70
CA THR A 6 -34.64 23.65 9.36
C THR A 6 -35.08 23.40 7.91
N VAL A 7 -36.15 22.62 7.71
CA VAL A 7 -36.74 22.42 6.39
C VAL A 7 -37.29 23.76 5.93
N PHE A 8 -36.82 24.26 4.79
CA PHE A 8 -37.48 25.39 4.11
C PHE A 8 -38.87 24.88 3.71
N SER A 9 -39.87 25.19 4.52
CA SER A 9 -41.20 24.57 4.52
C SER A 9 -42.10 25.02 3.37
N GLU A 10 -41.54 25.40 2.22
CA GLU A 10 -42.34 25.52 1.02
C GLU A 10 -42.41 24.13 0.39
N GLU A 11 -43.48 23.40 0.71
CA GLU A 11 -43.82 22.16 0.00
C GLU A 11 -43.76 22.43 -1.52
N LEU A 12 -43.01 21.59 -2.23
CA LEU A 12 -42.92 21.63 -3.69
C LEU A 12 -44.34 21.60 -4.28
N LYS A 13 -44.72 22.69 -4.95
CA LYS A 13 -46.00 22.80 -5.65
C LYS A 13 -45.85 22.23 -7.05
N TYR A 14 -46.66 21.22 -7.36
CA TYR A 14 -46.74 20.60 -8.69
C TYR A 14 -47.85 21.25 -9.51
N ASP A 15 -47.68 21.34 -10.82
CA ASP A 15 -48.72 21.84 -11.71
C ASP A 15 -49.83 20.78 -11.93
N GLU A 16 -50.85 21.12 -12.72
CA GLU A 16 -51.96 20.20 -12.99
C GLU A 16 -51.54 18.94 -13.77
N VAL A 17 -50.58 19.07 -14.68
CA VAL A 17 -50.06 17.98 -15.53
C VAL A 17 -49.31 16.97 -14.65
N GLU A 18 -48.40 17.46 -13.80
CA GLU A 18 -47.64 16.62 -12.89
C GLU A 18 -48.55 15.98 -11.84
N ASN A 19 -49.48 16.73 -11.26
CA ASN A 19 -50.44 16.16 -10.31
C ASN A 19 -51.31 15.07 -10.96
N HIS A 20 -51.72 15.24 -12.22
CA HIS A 20 -52.47 14.23 -12.95
C HIS A 20 -51.65 12.94 -13.12
N VAL A 21 -50.38 13.06 -13.55
CA VAL A 21 -49.49 11.90 -13.72
C VAL A 21 -49.19 11.23 -12.38
N ARG A 22 -48.86 12.00 -11.33
CA ARG A 22 -48.60 11.49 -9.98
C ARG A 22 -49.80 10.70 -9.45
N LYS A 23 -51.02 11.25 -9.57
CA LYS A 23 -52.26 10.56 -9.14
C LYS A 23 -52.50 9.28 -9.93
N ARG A 24 -52.25 9.29 -11.25
CA ARG A 24 -52.39 8.09 -12.09
C ARG A 24 -51.43 6.98 -11.66
N ILE A 25 -50.16 7.29 -11.42
CA ILE A 25 -49.17 6.33 -10.92
C ILE A 25 -49.57 5.84 -9.52
N ALA A 26 -49.87 6.77 -8.61
CA ALA A 26 -50.22 6.48 -7.22
C ALA A 26 -51.48 5.62 -7.08
N SER A 27 -52.43 5.72 -8.01
CA SER A 27 -53.64 4.89 -8.04
C SER A 27 -53.37 3.38 -8.21
N MET A 28 -52.21 3.02 -8.76
CA MET A 28 -51.74 1.64 -8.95
C MET A 28 -50.93 1.13 -7.74
N LEU A 29 -50.54 2.01 -6.82
CA LEU A 29 -49.73 1.70 -5.65
C LEU A 29 -50.64 1.43 -4.44
N ASP A 30 -51.01 0.17 -4.30
CA ASP A 30 -51.71 -0.36 -3.12
C ASP A 30 -50.84 -1.36 -2.35
N ARG A 31 -51.35 -1.85 -1.21
CA ARG A 31 -50.64 -2.82 -0.37
C ARG A 31 -50.27 -4.09 -1.13
N HIS A 32 -51.10 -4.54 -2.08
CA HIS A 32 -50.83 -5.74 -2.87
C HIS A 32 -49.65 -5.53 -3.81
N TRP A 33 -49.59 -4.38 -4.50
CA TRP A 33 -48.45 -4.02 -5.35
C TRP A 33 -47.13 -4.04 -4.57
N PHE A 34 -47.09 -3.41 -3.39
CA PHE A 34 -45.89 -3.40 -2.55
C PHE A 34 -45.53 -4.80 -2.06
N SER A 35 -46.50 -5.61 -1.64
CA SER A 35 -46.26 -7.01 -1.25
C SER A 35 -45.63 -7.81 -2.39
N THR A 36 -46.21 -7.75 -3.60
CA THR A 36 -45.68 -8.46 -4.77
C THR A 36 -44.29 -7.97 -5.16
N TYR A 37 -44.06 -6.65 -5.12
CA TYR A 37 -42.75 -6.09 -5.43
C TYR A 37 -41.69 -6.50 -4.40
N PHE A 38 -42.04 -6.49 -3.11
CA PHE A 38 -41.14 -6.92 -2.04
C PHE A 38 -40.85 -8.42 -2.08
N ASP A 39 -41.82 -9.25 -2.46
CA ASP A 39 -41.60 -10.67 -2.69
C ASP A 39 -40.66 -10.91 -3.87
N PHE A 40 -40.80 -10.14 -4.96
CA PHE A 40 -39.84 -10.15 -6.06
C PHE A 40 -38.44 -9.70 -5.61
N MET A 41 -38.33 -8.70 -4.73
CA MET A 41 -37.04 -8.23 -4.23
C MET A 41 -36.25 -9.29 -3.44
N LYS A 42 -36.96 -10.19 -2.73
CA LYS A 42 -36.38 -11.31 -1.97
C LYS A 42 -35.95 -12.49 -2.85
N GLN A 43 -36.39 -12.56 -4.11
CA GLN A 43 -36.02 -13.67 -4.99
C GLN A 43 -34.51 -13.68 -5.27
N GLU A 44 -33.94 -14.89 -5.26
CA GLU A 44 -32.56 -15.09 -5.68
C GLU A 44 -32.39 -14.61 -7.14
N PRO A 45 -31.45 -13.71 -7.41
CA PRO A 45 -31.20 -13.26 -8.77
C PRO A 45 -30.57 -14.40 -9.57
N ARG A 46 -30.95 -14.51 -10.84
CA ARG A 46 -30.42 -15.56 -11.75
C ARG A 46 -28.91 -15.48 -11.97
N ASP A 47 -28.33 -14.31 -11.77
CA ASP A 47 -26.90 -14.04 -11.93
C ASP A 47 -26.31 -13.67 -10.56
N GLN A 48 -25.25 -14.38 -10.16
CA GLN A 48 -24.53 -14.12 -8.91
C GLN A 48 -23.95 -12.70 -8.85
N THR A 49 -23.62 -12.09 -9.99
CA THR A 49 -23.14 -10.69 -10.03
C THR A 49 -24.23 -9.66 -9.69
N ALA A 50 -25.49 -10.06 -9.80
CA ALA A 50 -26.64 -9.24 -9.42
C ALA A 50 -27.02 -9.39 -7.94
N ASP A 51 -26.40 -10.30 -7.18
CA ASP A 51 -26.64 -10.47 -5.74
C ASP A 51 -25.87 -9.42 -4.91
N ARG A 52 -26.32 -8.17 -5.02
CA ARG A 52 -25.78 -6.99 -4.34
C ARG A 52 -26.90 -6.03 -3.98
N PHE A 53 -26.61 -5.05 -3.13
CA PHE A 53 -27.55 -3.94 -2.89
C PHE A 53 -27.85 -3.20 -4.20
N ARG A 54 -29.12 -3.11 -4.58
CA ARG A 54 -29.57 -2.48 -5.82
C ARG A 54 -30.01 -1.05 -5.57
N THR A 55 -29.14 -0.11 -5.91
CA THR A 55 -29.45 1.33 -5.81
C THR A 55 -30.67 1.73 -6.63
N SER A 56 -30.88 1.11 -7.80
CA SER A 56 -32.06 1.35 -8.64
C SER A 56 -33.37 0.98 -7.93
N THR A 57 -33.40 -0.16 -7.22
CA THR A 57 -34.55 -0.59 -6.43
C THR A 57 -34.81 0.36 -5.28
N ALA A 58 -33.78 0.70 -4.49
CA ALA A 58 -33.91 1.65 -3.39
C ALA A 58 -34.39 3.04 -3.87
N THR A 59 -33.89 3.50 -5.02
CA THR A 59 -34.31 4.77 -5.63
C THR A 59 -35.76 4.73 -6.12
N THR A 60 -36.17 3.60 -6.73
CA THR A 60 -37.57 3.41 -7.15
C THR A 60 -38.50 3.45 -5.94
N LEU A 61 -38.14 2.75 -4.87
CA LEU A 61 -38.90 2.76 -3.62
C LEU A 61 -38.98 4.15 -3.00
N MET A 62 -37.88 4.90 -2.98
CA MET A 62 -37.86 6.28 -2.48
C MET A 62 -38.92 7.15 -3.19
N TYR A 63 -38.99 7.09 -4.52
CA TYR A 63 -40.01 7.85 -5.26
C TYR A 63 -41.44 7.33 -5.01
N THR A 64 -41.63 6.01 -4.85
CA THR A 64 -42.96 5.49 -4.50
C THR A 64 -43.38 5.88 -3.09
N PHE A 65 -42.46 5.94 -2.13
CA PHE A 65 -42.72 6.35 -0.76
C PHE A 65 -42.97 7.85 -0.66
N ASP A 66 -42.38 8.67 -1.54
CA ASP A 66 -42.76 10.08 -1.68
C ASP A 66 -44.23 10.24 -2.10
N LEU A 67 -44.74 9.39 -3.00
CA LEU A 67 -46.16 9.40 -3.37
C LEU A 67 -47.07 8.99 -2.21
N ILE A 68 -46.62 8.05 -1.35
CA ILE A 68 -47.32 7.68 -0.11
C ILE A 68 -47.35 8.88 0.85
N ARG A 69 -46.21 9.53 1.05
CA ARG A 69 -46.07 10.72 1.90
C ARG A 69 -46.98 11.85 1.42
N ALA A 70 -47.08 12.05 0.11
CA ALA A 70 -47.98 13.03 -0.50
C ALA A 70 -49.48 12.66 -0.38
N GLY A 71 -49.82 11.52 0.22
CA GLY A 71 -51.21 11.07 0.41
C GLY A 71 -51.94 10.72 -0.88
N LEU A 72 -51.20 10.42 -1.96
CA LEU A 72 -51.78 10.16 -3.29
C LEU A 72 -52.10 8.67 -3.51
N THR A 73 -51.48 7.78 -2.73
CA THR A 73 -51.59 6.32 -2.87
C THR A 73 -52.68 5.76 -1.99
N LYS A 74 -53.10 4.51 -2.28
CA LYS A 74 -53.98 3.75 -1.37
C LYS A 74 -53.21 3.10 -0.22
N ALA A 75 -51.95 2.74 -0.45
CA ALA A 75 -51.06 2.23 0.59
C ALA A 75 -50.65 3.36 1.54
N THR A 76 -50.48 3.02 2.81
CA THR A 76 -50.00 3.92 3.87
C THR A 76 -48.56 3.59 4.27
N ILE A 77 -47.92 4.49 5.00
CA ILE A 77 -46.58 4.23 5.55
C ILE A 77 -46.58 3.04 6.53
N ASP A 78 -47.69 2.82 7.24
CA ASP A 78 -47.84 1.70 8.18
C ASP A 78 -48.00 0.37 7.45
N ASP A 79 -48.64 0.35 6.27
CA ASP A 79 -48.62 -0.82 5.39
C ASP A 79 -47.19 -1.17 4.97
N ILE A 80 -46.36 -0.17 4.65
CA ILE A 80 -44.95 -0.39 4.30
C ILE A 80 -44.15 -0.93 5.49
N LYS A 81 -44.36 -0.42 6.70
CA LYS A 81 -43.70 -0.91 7.91
C LYS A 81 -44.06 -2.38 8.20
N ASP A 82 -45.33 -2.73 8.06
CA ASP A 82 -45.80 -4.11 8.24
C ASP A 82 -45.19 -5.04 7.18
N LEU A 83 -45.27 -4.65 5.90
CA LEU A 83 -44.70 -5.43 4.80
C LEU A 83 -43.18 -5.56 4.91
N ALA A 84 -42.47 -4.51 5.30
CA ALA A 84 -41.01 -4.55 5.48
C ALA A 84 -40.61 -5.52 6.61
N GLN A 85 -41.40 -5.59 7.68
CA GLN A 85 -41.17 -6.55 8.75
C GLN A 85 -41.46 -7.99 8.29
N ALA A 86 -42.51 -8.20 7.50
CA ALA A 86 -42.80 -9.50 6.88
C ALA A 86 -41.72 -9.93 5.87
N VAL A 87 -41.09 -8.98 5.17
CA VAL A 87 -39.96 -9.22 4.27
C VAL A 87 -38.73 -9.69 5.02
N TYR A 88 -38.42 -9.06 6.16
CA TYR A 88 -37.29 -9.45 6.98
C TYR A 88 -37.52 -10.83 7.62
N GLY A 89 -38.75 -11.12 8.05
CA GLY A 89 -39.09 -12.40 8.67
C GLY A 89 -38.24 -12.66 9.92
N ASP A 90 -37.52 -13.78 9.91
CA ASP A 90 -36.56 -14.16 10.96
C ASP A 90 -35.11 -13.74 10.65
N GLY A 91 -34.83 -13.24 9.45
CA GLY A 91 -33.49 -12.87 9.00
C GLY A 91 -32.57 -14.07 8.79
N SER A 92 -33.13 -15.26 8.53
CA SER A 92 -32.35 -16.46 8.22
C SER A 92 -31.76 -16.46 6.81
N ASP A 93 -32.42 -15.79 5.86
CA ASP A 93 -32.04 -15.73 4.45
C ASP A 93 -31.31 -14.41 4.10
N LYS A 94 -30.16 -14.53 3.45
CA LYS A 94 -29.38 -13.38 2.96
C LYS A 94 -30.18 -12.46 2.02
N HIS A 95 -31.12 -13.00 1.23
CA HIS A 95 -31.92 -12.19 0.31
C HIS A 95 -33.01 -11.38 1.03
N GLN A 96 -33.48 -11.85 2.19
CA GLN A 96 -34.32 -11.06 3.09
C GLN A 96 -33.54 -9.84 3.60
N HIS A 97 -32.27 -10.01 3.99
CA HIS A 97 -31.41 -8.89 4.37
C HIS A 97 -31.21 -7.88 3.24
N ARG A 98 -30.99 -8.34 2.01
CA ARG A 98 -30.85 -7.45 0.84
C ARG A 98 -32.09 -6.60 0.62
N ALA A 99 -33.26 -7.24 0.53
CA ALA A 99 -34.53 -6.54 0.32
C ALA A 99 -34.83 -5.58 1.47
N THR A 100 -34.61 -6.00 2.71
CA THR A 100 -34.82 -5.17 3.89
C THR A 100 -33.89 -3.95 3.90
N ALA A 101 -32.60 -4.13 3.59
CA ALA A 101 -31.66 -3.02 3.50
C ALA A 101 -32.09 -1.99 2.44
N GLU A 102 -32.54 -2.45 1.26
CA GLU A 102 -33.04 -1.58 0.19
C GLU A 102 -34.30 -0.78 0.62
N ILE A 103 -35.27 -1.44 1.26
CA ILE A 103 -36.50 -0.82 1.76
C ILE A 103 -36.22 0.21 2.86
N MET A 104 -35.40 -0.16 3.87
CA MET A 104 -35.04 0.73 4.96
C MET A 104 -34.26 1.95 4.45
N SER A 105 -33.39 1.75 3.44
CA SER A 105 -32.65 2.85 2.82
C SER A 105 -33.60 3.86 2.16
N ALA A 106 -34.61 3.35 1.45
CA ALA A 106 -35.63 4.18 0.79
C ALA A 106 -36.51 4.93 1.79
N LEU A 107 -36.91 4.30 2.91
CA LEU A 107 -37.67 4.95 3.98
C LEU A 107 -36.90 6.13 4.58
N LEU A 108 -35.64 5.92 4.94
CA LEU A 108 -34.79 6.98 5.47
C LEU A 108 -34.54 8.09 4.45
N ALA A 109 -34.31 7.74 3.19
CA ALA A 109 -34.10 8.73 2.14
C ALA A 109 -35.33 9.61 1.89
N THR A 110 -36.54 9.05 2.02
CA THR A 110 -37.79 9.80 1.90
C THR A 110 -38.02 10.74 3.10
N SER A 111 -37.44 10.41 4.26
CA SER A 111 -37.59 11.20 5.49
C SER A 111 -36.85 12.54 5.46
N ASP A 112 -35.95 12.75 4.49
CA ASP A 112 -35.13 13.96 4.37
C ASP A 112 -35.92 15.23 4.02
N ASP A 113 -37.06 15.04 3.34
CA ASP A 113 -37.97 16.10 2.89
C ASP A 113 -39.28 16.13 3.73
N CYS A 114 -39.33 15.34 4.81
CA CYS A 114 -40.46 15.31 5.74
C CYS A 114 -40.38 16.42 6.79
N ASP A 115 -41.52 16.69 7.42
CA ASP A 115 -41.54 17.45 8.67
C ASP A 115 -40.79 16.70 9.80
N GLU A 116 -40.46 17.42 10.86
CA GLU A 116 -39.67 16.88 11.97
C GLU A 116 -40.33 15.66 12.62
N LYS A 117 -41.66 15.66 12.70
CA LYS A 117 -42.44 14.57 13.30
C LYS A 117 -42.39 13.31 12.45
N ALA A 118 -42.76 13.36 11.18
CA ALA A 118 -42.78 12.18 10.32
C ALA A 118 -41.36 11.60 10.15
N ARG A 119 -40.34 12.46 10.08
CA ARG A 119 -38.95 11.99 10.08
C ARG A 119 -38.58 11.26 11.37
N SER A 120 -38.94 11.82 12.53
CA SER A 120 -38.66 11.18 13.82
C SER A 120 -39.37 9.82 13.93
N ASP A 121 -40.60 9.72 13.43
CA ASP A 121 -41.38 8.47 13.42
C ASP A 121 -40.73 7.41 12.51
N ILE A 122 -40.21 7.81 11.34
CA ILE A 122 -39.48 6.92 10.44
C ILE A 122 -38.18 6.43 11.10
N TRP A 123 -37.38 7.33 11.68
CA TRP A 123 -36.15 6.95 12.39
C TRP A 123 -36.42 6.05 13.60
N ALA A 124 -37.48 6.31 14.36
CA ALA A 124 -37.91 5.50 15.50
C ALA A 124 -38.30 4.07 15.09
N TYR A 125 -38.81 3.89 13.87
CA TYR A 125 -39.10 2.56 13.31
C TYR A 125 -37.84 1.88 12.73
N VAL A 126 -37.11 2.56 11.85
CA VAL A 126 -36.00 1.94 11.08
C VAL A 126 -34.80 1.65 11.97
N PHE A 127 -34.38 2.62 12.80
CA PHE A 127 -33.09 2.55 13.47
C PHE A 127 -32.95 1.39 14.47
N PRO A 128 -33.95 1.04 15.31
CA PRO A 128 -33.85 -0.12 16.18
C PRO A 128 -33.63 -1.43 15.42
N ILE A 129 -34.27 -1.60 14.26
CA ILE A 129 -34.13 -2.79 13.41
C ILE A 129 -32.71 -2.85 12.85
N VAL A 130 -32.25 -1.76 12.23
CA VAL A 130 -30.90 -1.66 11.66
C VAL A 130 -29.84 -1.89 12.73
N ARG A 131 -29.94 -1.20 13.89
CA ARG A 131 -29.01 -1.35 15.00
C ARG A 131 -28.91 -2.80 15.47
N ARG A 132 -30.04 -3.50 15.63
CA ARG A 132 -30.06 -4.92 16.02
C ARG A 132 -29.31 -5.79 15.00
N ILE A 133 -29.54 -5.57 13.71
CA ILE A 133 -28.90 -6.32 12.63
C ILE A 133 -27.40 -6.04 12.59
N LEU A 134 -26.99 -4.77 12.62
CA LEU A 134 -25.58 -4.39 12.60
C LEU A 134 -24.82 -4.84 13.86
N THR A 135 -25.50 -5.06 14.98
CA THR A 135 -24.86 -5.55 16.22
C THR A 135 -24.71 -7.07 16.23
N ASN A 136 -25.77 -7.81 15.85
CA ASN A 136 -25.87 -9.24 16.12
C ASN A 136 -26.16 -10.11 14.88
N GLY A 137 -26.71 -9.53 13.83
CA GLY A 137 -27.22 -10.26 12.65
C GLY A 137 -26.29 -10.24 11.44
N LEU A 138 -25.10 -9.66 11.55
CA LEU A 138 -24.14 -9.64 10.44
C LEU A 138 -23.47 -11.00 10.24
N THR A 139 -23.43 -11.43 8.98
CA THR A 139 -22.70 -12.60 8.49
C THR A 139 -21.85 -12.19 7.29
N PRO A 140 -20.83 -12.98 6.89
CA PRO A 140 -20.04 -12.67 5.70
C PRO A 140 -20.89 -12.51 4.42
N GLU A 141 -22.02 -13.21 4.33
CA GLU A 141 -22.90 -13.18 3.15
C GLU A 141 -23.80 -11.94 3.08
N ASN A 142 -24.22 -11.40 4.23
CA ASN A 142 -25.13 -10.25 4.27
C ASN A 142 -24.43 -8.91 4.51
N PHE A 143 -23.16 -8.92 4.93
CA PHE A 143 -22.39 -7.72 5.27
C PHE A 143 -22.33 -6.71 4.12
N GLY A 144 -22.17 -7.19 2.88
CA GLY A 144 -22.12 -6.34 1.70
C GLY A 144 -23.38 -5.48 1.50
N TYR A 145 -24.56 -6.00 1.84
CA TYR A 145 -25.83 -5.27 1.73
C TYR A 145 -25.91 -4.14 2.76
N TRP A 146 -25.54 -4.43 4.00
CA TRP A 146 -25.59 -3.47 5.10
C TRP A 146 -24.47 -2.43 5.03
N GLY A 147 -23.29 -2.81 4.53
CA GLY A 147 -22.24 -1.85 4.18
C GLY A 147 -22.72 -0.87 3.11
N SER A 148 -23.37 -1.38 2.05
CA SER A 148 -23.96 -0.55 1.00
C SER A 148 -25.10 0.34 1.52
N PHE A 149 -25.90 -0.15 2.47
CA PHE A 149 -26.91 0.66 3.17
C PHE A 149 -26.26 1.86 3.89
N VAL A 150 -25.22 1.62 4.70
CA VAL A 150 -24.52 2.71 5.44
C VAL A 150 -23.93 3.72 4.46
N MET A 151 -23.24 3.25 3.41
CA MET A 151 -22.70 4.14 2.37
C MET A 151 -23.80 4.95 1.69
N THR A 152 -24.92 4.33 1.30
CA THR A 152 -26.03 5.00 0.60
C THR A 152 -26.65 6.10 1.46
N GLN A 153 -26.78 5.88 2.77
CA GLN A 153 -27.36 6.86 3.70
C GLN A 153 -26.45 8.07 3.96
N LEU A 154 -25.13 7.94 3.74
CA LEU A 154 -24.15 8.99 4.03
C LEU A 154 -23.59 9.65 2.77
N ASN A 155 -23.68 8.99 1.62
CA ASN A 155 -23.06 9.45 0.38
C ASN A 155 -23.72 10.73 -0.14
N GLN A 156 -22.91 11.76 -0.42
CA GLN A 156 -23.36 13.08 -0.91
C GLN A 156 -24.44 13.74 -0.03
N ARG A 157 -24.48 13.40 1.27
CA ARG A 157 -25.43 13.93 2.24
C ARG A 157 -24.70 14.49 3.45
N ASP A 158 -25.35 15.44 4.10
CA ASP A 158 -24.86 15.95 5.38
C ASP A 158 -24.98 14.85 6.46
N PRO A 159 -23.90 14.44 7.14
CA PRO A 159 -23.95 13.38 8.15
C PRO A 159 -24.90 13.69 9.31
N ARG A 160 -25.22 14.97 9.55
CA ARG A 160 -26.17 15.39 10.60
C ARG A 160 -27.61 14.96 10.30
N ARG A 161 -27.95 14.66 9.05
CA ARG A 161 -29.28 14.14 8.66
C ARG A 161 -29.50 12.70 9.12
N SER A 162 -28.41 11.92 9.21
CA SER A 162 -28.39 10.53 9.68
C SER A 162 -27.71 10.40 11.05
N TRP A 163 -27.83 11.42 11.91
CA TRP A 163 -27.11 11.50 13.18
C TRP A 163 -27.26 10.27 14.08
N PRO A 164 -28.44 9.65 14.26
CA PRO A 164 -28.56 8.45 15.10
C PRO A 164 -27.66 7.30 14.64
N LEU A 165 -27.50 7.13 13.32
CA LEU A 165 -26.63 6.13 12.72
C LEU A 165 -25.14 6.52 12.88
N VAL A 166 -24.80 7.78 12.62
CA VAL A 166 -23.43 8.31 12.73
C VAL A 166 -22.93 8.20 14.16
N GLU A 167 -23.70 8.68 15.13
CA GLU A 167 -23.36 8.66 16.56
C GLU A 167 -23.17 7.23 17.07
N TRP A 168 -24.05 6.30 16.67
CA TRP A 168 -23.95 4.91 17.10
C TRP A 168 -22.73 4.19 16.51
N ILE A 169 -22.45 4.36 15.21
CA ILE A 169 -21.25 3.76 14.59
C ILE A 169 -19.98 4.39 15.15
N ALA A 170 -19.94 5.72 15.32
CA ALA A 170 -18.77 6.43 15.88
C ALA A 170 -18.55 6.12 17.37
N GLY A 171 -19.59 5.74 18.10
CA GLY A 171 -19.53 5.26 19.48
C GLY A 171 -18.94 3.86 19.64
N PHE A 172 -18.43 3.24 18.57
CA PHE A 172 -17.76 1.95 18.60
C PHE A 172 -16.57 1.96 19.57
N LYS A 173 -16.43 0.86 20.31
CA LYS A 173 -15.25 0.53 21.12
C LYS A 173 -14.92 -0.93 20.89
N LEU A 174 -13.63 -1.21 20.79
CA LEU A 174 -13.12 -2.55 20.61
C LEU A 174 -13.42 -3.41 21.85
N ASP A 175 -14.05 -4.56 21.66
CA ASP A 175 -14.27 -5.53 22.74
C ASP A 175 -13.17 -6.58 22.73
N MET A 176 -12.20 -6.44 23.65
CA MET A 176 -11.07 -7.38 23.79
C MET A 176 -11.47 -8.75 24.36
N ASP A 177 -12.64 -8.86 24.99
CA ASP A 177 -13.13 -10.11 25.57
C ASP A 177 -13.93 -10.94 24.54
N SER A 178 -14.23 -10.35 23.38
CA SER A 178 -14.97 -10.99 22.30
C SER A 178 -14.08 -11.96 21.51
N ASN A 179 -14.47 -13.25 21.54
CA ASN A 179 -13.88 -14.27 20.66
C ASN A 179 -14.44 -14.25 19.23
N ALA A 180 -15.37 -13.33 18.92
CA ALA A 180 -16.05 -13.28 17.63
C ALA A 180 -15.34 -12.33 16.67
N ALA A 181 -14.21 -12.79 16.10
CA ALA A 181 -13.35 -12.01 15.21
C ALA A 181 -14.09 -11.29 14.08
N PHE A 182 -15.05 -11.95 13.42
CA PHE A 182 -15.85 -11.35 12.35
C PHE A 182 -16.79 -10.24 12.84
N LYS A 183 -17.37 -10.40 14.04
CA LYS A 183 -18.28 -9.38 14.61
C LYS A 183 -17.51 -8.10 14.91
N GLU A 184 -16.31 -8.22 15.45
CA GLU A 184 -15.46 -7.05 15.71
C GLU A 184 -14.94 -6.43 14.41
N SER A 185 -14.45 -7.24 13.46
CA SER A 185 -13.95 -6.71 12.19
C SER A 185 -15.04 -6.04 11.35
N SER A 186 -16.26 -6.59 11.33
CA SER A 186 -17.40 -6.00 10.59
C SER A 186 -17.82 -4.64 11.17
N LYS A 187 -17.85 -4.47 12.49
CA LYS A 187 -18.13 -3.17 13.12
C LYS A 187 -17.08 -2.12 12.75
N ILE A 188 -15.79 -2.49 12.77
CA ILE A 188 -14.70 -1.60 12.35
C ILE A 188 -14.82 -1.25 10.86
N GLN A 189 -15.20 -2.21 10.01
CA GLN A 189 -15.43 -1.93 8.59
C GLN A 189 -16.63 -0.99 8.36
N LEU A 190 -17.72 -1.09 9.14
CA LEU A 190 -18.81 -0.12 9.11
C LEU A 190 -18.33 1.28 9.51
N LEU A 191 -17.46 1.36 10.52
CA LEU A 191 -16.82 2.62 10.92
C LEU A 191 -15.94 3.18 9.79
N ASN A 192 -15.17 2.33 9.11
CA ASN A 192 -14.40 2.74 7.94
C ASN A 192 -15.31 3.29 6.83
N TYR A 193 -16.47 2.66 6.57
CA TYR A 193 -17.45 3.17 5.61
C TYR A 193 -18.00 4.53 6.02
N LEU A 194 -18.30 4.74 7.30
CA LEU A 194 -18.68 6.04 7.83
C LEU A 194 -17.60 7.10 7.55
N VAL A 195 -16.36 6.84 7.95
CA VAL A 195 -15.22 7.77 7.80
C VAL A 195 -14.96 8.09 6.33
N THR A 196 -14.88 7.07 5.46
CA THR A 196 -14.57 7.25 4.04
C THR A 196 -15.68 7.96 3.27
N THR A 197 -16.95 7.70 3.60
CA THR A 197 -18.09 8.30 2.90
C THR A 197 -18.31 9.75 3.33
N THR A 198 -18.12 10.07 4.61
CA THR A 198 -18.29 11.44 5.12
C THR A 198 -17.08 12.33 4.89
N GLY A 199 -15.90 11.73 4.70
CA GLY A 199 -14.66 12.43 4.42
C GLY A 199 -14.31 13.43 5.53
N TRP A 200 -13.91 14.64 5.14
CA TRP A 200 -13.47 15.69 6.06
C TRP A 200 -14.56 16.22 7.01
N HIS A 201 -15.84 15.90 6.77
CA HIS A 201 -16.94 16.20 7.68
C HIS A 201 -16.93 15.33 8.94
N PHE A 202 -16.20 14.19 8.94
CA PHE A 202 -16.06 13.35 10.12
C PHE A 202 -15.12 13.99 11.15
N GLN A 203 -15.62 14.22 12.36
CA GLN A 203 -14.87 14.88 13.45
C GLN A 203 -14.95 14.11 14.79
N LEU A 204 -15.33 12.84 14.76
CA LEU A 204 -15.49 11.99 15.94
C LEU A 204 -14.34 10.98 16.09
N GLU A 205 -13.20 11.24 15.46
CA GLU A 205 -12.11 10.26 15.32
C GLU A 205 -11.26 10.06 16.57
N LYS A 206 -11.14 11.06 17.45
CA LYS A 206 -10.16 11.02 18.56
C LYS A 206 -10.33 9.79 19.47
N PRO A 207 -11.54 9.46 19.98
CA PRO A 207 -11.72 8.28 20.83
C PRO A 207 -11.42 6.97 20.10
N ILE A 208 -11.72 6.90 18.81
CA ILE A 208 -11.48 5.72 17.97
C ILE A 208 -9.98 5.50 17.78
N VAL A 209 -9.23 6.57 17.45
CA VAL A 209 -7.78 6.49 17.28
C VAL A 209 -7.14 6.09 18.62
N GLU A 210 -7.53 6.70 19.73
CA GLU A 210 -7.02 6.33 21.05
C GLU A 210 -7.28 4.86 21.42
N ASP A 211 -8.48 4.35 21.11
CA ASP A 211 -8.84 2.95 21.33
C ASP A 211 -7.97 2.01 20.47
N PHE A 212 -7.84 2.32 19.18
CA PHE A 212 -7.03 1.49 18.27
C PHE A 212 -5.54 1.53 18.64
N MET A 213 -5.02 2.68 19.05
CA MET A 213 -3.63 2.80 19.48
C MET A 213 -3.34 1.98 20.73
N LYS A 214 -4.31 1.80 21.64
CA LYS A 214 -4.16 0.92 22.81
C LYS A 214 -4.11 -0.57 22.46
N HIS A 215 -4.71 -0.96 21.33
CA HIS A 215 -4.94 -2.36 20.96
C HIS A 215 -4.29 -2.77 19.63
N LEU A 216 -3.17 -2.14 19.25
CA LEU A 216 -2.49 -2.46 17.98
C LEU A 216 -2.08 -3.93 17.86
N ASP A 217 -1.83 -4.61 18.98
CA ASP A 217 -1.40 -6.00 19.07
C ASP A 217 -2.55 -7.02 19.04
N HIS A 218 -3.73 -6.63 18.57
CA HIS A 218 -4.92 -7.47 18.54
C HIS A 218 -4.67 -8.84 17.87
N PRO A 219 -5.13 -9.98 18.45
CA PRO A 219 -4.77 -11.32 18.01
C PRO A 219 -5.39 -11.72 16.68
N TYR A 220 -6.59 -11.22 16.36
CA TYR A 220 -7.31 -11.61 15.15
C TYR A 220 -6.91 -10.79 13.92
N LYS A 221 -6.57 -11.50 12.83
CA LYS A 221 -6.13 -10.92 11.56
C LYS A 221 -7.16 -9.96 10.94
N GLY A 222 -8.42 -10.38 10.82
CA GLY A 222 -9.46 -9.55 10.20
C GLY A 222 -9.72 -8.24 10.95
N VAL A 223 -9.49 -8.24 12.26
CA VAL A 223 -9.57 -7.01 13.07
C VAL A 223 -8.38 -6.11 12.80
N ARG A 224 -7.15 -6.62 12.73
CA ARG A 224 -5.96 -5.81 12.38
C ARG A 224 -6.06 -5.20 10.99
N GLU A 225 -6.56 -5.96 10.01
CA GLU A 225 -6.80 -5.46 8.64
C GLU A 225 -7.82 -4.33 8.64
N ALA A 226 -8.94 -4.50 9.36
CA ALA A 226 -9.95 -3.46 9.49
C ALA A 226 -9.43 -2.22 10.23
N MET A 227 -8.67 -2.40 11.32
CA MET A 227 -8.05 -1.31 12.09
C MET A 227 -7.06 -0.53 11.23
N GLY A 228 -6.12 -1.21 10.55
CA GLY A 228 -5.11 -0.56 9.72
C GLY A 228 -5.72 0.27 8.59
N GLY A 229 -6.72 -0.29 7.89
CA GLY A 229 -7.45 0.44 6.84
C GLY A 229 -8.23 1.63 7.39
N THR A 230 -8.86 1.50 8.55
CA THR A 230 -9.63 2.58 9.17
C THR A 230 -8.71 3.71 9.65
N LEU A 231 -7.56 3.40 10.25
CA LEU A 231 -6.57 4.42 10.64
C LEU A 231 -6.10 5.23 9.43
N ALA A 232 -5.80 4.57 8.30
CA ALA A 232 -5.45 5.26 7.06
C ALA A 232 -6.58 6.18 6.59
N SER A 233 -7.83 5.70 6.59
CA SER A 233 -8.99 6.49 6.18
C SER A 233 -9.24 7.70 7.08
N VAL A 234 -9.07 7.54 8.40
CA VAL A 234 -9.20 8.64 9.38
C VAL A 234 -8.17 9.71 9.09
N PHE A 235 -6.87 9.37 9.06
CA PHE A 235 -5.85 10.39 8.83
C PHE A 235 -5.96 11.03 7.44
N LYS A 236 -6.39 10.26 6.44
CA LYS A 236 -6.70 10.78 5.11
C LYS A 236 -7.85 11.79 5.12
N SER A 237 -8.90 11.56 5.91
CA SER A 237 -10.05 12.47 5.94
C SER A 237 -9.76 13.78 6.67
N ARG A 238 -8.74 13.81 7.53
CA ARG A 238 -8.36 15.02 8.30
C ARG A 238 -7.61 16.07 7.50
N TYR A 239 -7.04 15.71 6.35
CA TYR A 239 -6.31 16.67 5.54
C TYR A 239 -7.26 17.56 4.73
N TYR A 240 -7.15 18.87 4.93
CA TYR A 240 -7.78 19.87 4.07
C TYR A 240 -6.92 21.13 4.02
N GLU A 241 -6.87 21.77 2.85
CA GLU A 241 -6.26 23.09 2.67
C GLU A 241 -7.36 24.12 2.58
N ALA A 242 -7.49 24.96 3.62
CA ALA A 242 -8.44 26.06 3.64
C ALA A 242 -7.69 27.38 3.81
N TYR A 243 -8.04 28.34 2.94
CA TYR A 243 -7.59 29.71 2.99
C TYR A 243 -8.81 30.61 3.14
N PRO A 244 -8.70 31.76 3.84
CA PRO A 244 -9.84 32.65 4.05
C PRO A 244 -10.40 33.22 2.73
N ASP A 245 -9.53 33.43 1.75
CA ASP A 245 -9.86 33.95 0.43
C ASP A 245 -8.82 33.52 -0.61
N VAL A 246 -9.14 33.76 -1.88
CA VAL A 246 -8.28 33.40 -3.02
C VAL A 246 -6.97 34.19 -3.04
N GLU A 247 -6.97 35.43 -2.54
CA GLU A 247 -5.76 36.27 -2.53
C GLU A 247 -4.73 35.72 -1.56
N SER A 248 -5.15 35.37 -0.36
CA SER A 248 -4.36 34.71 0.68
C SER A 248 -3.78 33.38 0.19
N LEU A 249 -4.57 32.58 -0.53
CA LEU A 249 -4.08 31.36 -1.19
C LEU A 249 -2.95 31.70 -2.17
N VAL A 250 -3.17 32.63 -3.11
CA VAL A 250 -2.17 32.98 -4.13
C VAL A 250 -0.90 33.54 -3.50
N GLN A 251 -1.01 34.37 -2.47
CA GLN A 251 0.14 34.93 -1.74
C GLN A 251 0.93 33.82 -1.02
N ALA A 252 0.26 32.92 -0.32
CA ALA A 252 0.91 31.81 0.38
C ALA A 252 1.66 30.88 -0.58
N GLN A 253 1.04 30.53 -1.71
CA GLN A 253 1.66 29.68 -2.72
C GLN A 253 2.90 30.34 -3.36
N LYS A 254 2.82 31.63 -3.69
CA LYS A 254 3.96 32.39 -4.23
C LYS A 254 5.11 32.54 -3.24
N ALA A 255 4.79 32.71 -1.96
CA ALA A 255 5.79 32.88 -0.90
C ALA A 255 6.56 31.58 -0.62
N ALA A 256 5.91 30.42 -0.79
CA ALA A 256 6.52 29.13 -0.47
C ALA A 256 7.58 28.68 -1.48
N SER A 257 7.25 28.65 -2.78
CA SER A 257 8.21 28.29 -3.83
C SER A 257 7.67 28.63 -5.22
N SER A 258 8.50 28.44 -6.26
CA SER A 258 8.07 28.56 -7.66
C SER A 258 7.01 27.55 -8.08
N ILE A 259 6.81 26.47 -7.30
CA ILE A 259 5.83 25.41 -7.55
C ILE A 259 4.70 25.39 -6.50
N GLY A 260 4.71 26.32 -5.54
CA GLY A 260 3.74 26.38 -4.44
C GLY A 260 4.22 25.73 -3.14
N VAL A 261 3.31 25.62 -2.18
CA VAL A 261 3.48 24.92 -0.90
C VAL A 261 3.53 23.41 -1.17
N TRP A 262 4.45 22.70 -0.52
CA TRP A 262 4.43 21.23 -0.58
C TRP A 262 3.22 20.71 0.19
N PRO A 263 2.28 20.00 -0.47
CA PRO A 263 1.04 19.59 0.16
C PRO A 263 1.28 18.50 1.21
N ARG A 264 0.31 18.34 2.12
CA ARG A 264 0.18 17.19 3.05
C ARG A 264 1.39 17.01 3.95
N GLN A 265 1.78 18.10 4.59
CA GLN A 265 2.75 18.05 5.68
C GLN A 265 2.12 17.36 6.91
N PRO A 266 2.84 16.45 7.59
CA PRO A 266 2.33 15.85 8.80
C PRO A 266 2.20 16.92 9.90
N THR A 267 1.05 16.93 10.58
CA THR A 267 0.83 17.77 11.78
C THR A 267 1.71 17.30 12.94
N GLU A 268 1.99 18.17 13.90
CA GLU A 268 2.75 17.81 15.11
C GLU A 268 2.12 16.64 15.88
N GLU A 269 0.78 16.62 15.99
CA GLU A 269 0.03 15.53 16.62
C GLU A 269 0.26 14.19 15.90
N TYR A 270 0.19 14.20 14.57
CA TYR A 270 0.45 13.02 13.75
C TYR A 270 1.90 12.54 13.86
N THR A 271 2.86 13.46 13.79
CA THR A 271 4.28 13.15 13.94
C THR A 271 4.57 12.50 15.28
N LYS A 272 4.04 13.07 16.37
CA LYS A 272 4.18 12.49 17.70
C LYS A 272 3.57 11.09 17.77
N LEU A 273 2.35 10.92 17.27
CA LEU A 273 1.67 9.63 17.28
C LEU A 273 2.46 8.55 16.52
N VAL A 274 2.98 8.86 15.34
CA VAL A 274 3.79 7.90 14.56
C VAL A 274 5.08 7.55 15.31
N THR A 275 5.77 8.54 15.87
CA THR A 275 6.99 8.30 16.64
C THR A 275 6.72 7.44 17.88
N ASP A 276 5.71 7.77 18.69
CA ASP A 276 5.33 7.02 19.89
C ASP A 276 4.99 5.55 19.55
N VAL A 277 4.33 5.30 18.42
CA VAL A 277 4.00 3.95 17.95
C VAL A 277 5.28 3.15 17.65
N PHE A 278 6.24 3.72 16.91
CA PHE A 278 7.46 3.02 16.55
C PHE A 278 8.45 2.87 17.72
N GLU A 279 8.47 3.81 18.65
CA GLU A 279 9.20 3.66 19.92
C GLU A 279 8.63 2.49 20.74
N ARG A 280 7.30 2.37 20.81
CA ARG A 280 6.66 1.22 21.46
C ARG A 280 6.96 -0.10 20.75
N LEU A 281 6.96 -0.12 19.42
CA LEU A 281 7.34 -1.32 18.65
C LEU A 281 8.79 -1.72 18.95
N GLU A 282 9.70 -0.76 19.10
CA GLU A 282 11.09 -1.04 19.47
C GLU A 282 11.19 -1.68 20.87
N VAL A 283 10.43 -1.18 21.85
CA VAL A 283 10.36 -1.81 23.19
C VAL A 283 9.85 -3.25 23.10
N TRP A 284 8.76 -3.49 22.34
CA TRP A 284 8.24 -4.83 22.14
C TRP A 284 9.20 -5.76 21.40
N ARG A 285 10.00 -5.23 20.46
CA ARG A 285 11.04 -5.98 19.75
C ARG A 285 12.10 -6.49 20.70
N GLN A 286 12.63 -5.63 21.57
CA GLN A 286 13.67 -6.00 22.53
C GLN A 286 13.16 -6.98 23.59
N ALA A 287 11.89 -6.89 23.96
CA ALA A 287 11.25 -7.82 24.90
C ALA A 287 10.99 -9.21 24.31
N ARG A 288 10.94 -9.35 22.97
CA ARG A 288 10.65 -10.62 22.29
C ARG A 288 11.89 -11.53 22.29
N PRO A 289 11.83 -12.75 22.87
CA PRO A 289 12.88 -13.74 22.74
C PRO A 289 13.17 -14.15 21.29
N ALA A 290 14.46 -14.36 20.97
CA ALA A 290 14.87 -14.85 19.66
C ALA A 290 14.31 -16.25 19.39
N GLY A 291 13.78 -16.48 18.19
CA GLY A 291 13.22 -17.78 17.79
C GLY A 291 11.80 -18.08 18.28
N GLN A 292 11.13 -17.15 18.95
CA GLN A 292 9.74 -17.33 19.39
C GLN A 292 8.78 -17.46 18.19
N GLN A 293 8.15 -18.63 18.03
CA GLN A 293 7.16 -18.88 16.97
C GLN A 293 5.75 -18.39 17.33
N THR A 294 5.45 -18.24 18.63
CA THR A 294 4.13 -17.79 19.06
C THR A 294 3.92 -16.30 18.76
N PRO A 295 2.67 -15.89 18.45
CA PRO A 295 2.28 -14.49 18.39
C PRO A 295 2.79 -13.69 19.59
N SER A 296 3.33 -12.51 19.33
CA SER A 296 3.80 -11.57 20.35
C SER A 296 3.21 -10.19 20.07
N PRO A 297 3.18 -9.28 21.07
CA PRO A 297 2.75 -7.91 20.84
C PRO A 297 3.53 -7.22 19.71
N TYR A 298 4.84 -7.48 19.62
CA TYR A 298 5.66 -6.98 18.52
C TYR A 298 5.18 -7.44 17.16
N THR A 299 4.95 -8.75 16.97
CA THR A 299 4.57 -9.29 15.65
C THR A 299 3.16 -8.89 15.25
N GLN A 300 2.20 -8.88 16.18
CA GLN A 300 0.82 -8.47 15.89
C GLN A 300 0.71 -6.96 15.69
N GLY A 301 1.34 -6.16 16.57
CA GLY A 301 1.40 -4.70 16.45
C GLY A 301 2.04 -4.24 15.15
N SER A 302 3.18 -4.85 14.78
CA SER A 302 3.86 -4.55 13.52
C SER A 302 2.96 -4.85 12.32
N LYS A 303 2.20 -5.95 12.32
CA LYS A 303 1.25 -6.25 11.22
C LYS A 303 0.17 -5.17 11.11
N THR A 304 -0.41 -4.72 12.21
CA THR A 304 -1.42 -3.64 12.19
C THR A 304 -0.83 -2.35 11.63
N VAL A 305 0.37 -1.95 12.07
CA VAL A 305 1.04 -0.74 11.59
C VAL A 305 1.41 -0.87 10.11
N LEU A 306 1.88 -2.04 9.66
CA LEU A 306 2.18 -2.28 8.26
C LEU A 306 0.92 -2.21 7.38
N LEU A 307 -0.22 -2.74 7.83
CA LEU A 307 -1.50 -2.65 7.13
C LEU A 307 -2.01 -1.19 7.07
N TRP A 308 -1.76 -0.40 8.11
CA TRP A 308 -2.01 1.04 8.11
C TRP A 308 -1.13 1.78 7.10
N LEU A 309 0.19 1.51 7.09
CA LEU A 309 1.11 2.12 6.13
C LEU A 309 0.76 1.71 4.70
N ASP A 310 0.49 0.43 4.44
CA ASP A 310 0.10 -0.09 3.13
C ASP A 310 -1.16 0.59 2.57
N SER A 311 -2.18 0.73 3.41
CA SER A 311 -3.39 1.48 3.07
C SER A 311 -3.10 2.95 2.76
N THR A 312 -2.13 3.55 3.47
CA THR A 312 -1.69 4.94 3.24
C THR A 312 -0.91 5.08 1.93
N LEU A 313 -0.04 4.11 1.60
CA LEU A 313 0.76 4.06 0.36
C LEU A 313 -0.11 4.03 -0.90
N SER A 314 -1.35 3.54 -0.79
CA SER A 314 -2.32 3.50 -1.88
C SER A 314 -3.04 4.84 -2.11
N SER A 315 -2.62 5.91 -1.44
CA SER A 315 -3.25 7.24 -1.47
C SER A 315 -2.23 8.37 -1.66
N LEU A 316 -2.69 9.56 -2.05
CA LEU A 316 -1.84 10.75 -2.19
C LEU A 316 -1.24 11.21 -0.85
N GLU A 317 -1.84 10.83 0.26
CA GLU A 317 -1.39 11.16 1.62
C GLU A 317 -0.07 10.49 2.00
N CYS A 318 0.40 9.54 1.19
CA CYS A 318 1.68 8.87 1.39
C CYS A 318 2.88 9.82 1.35
N ILE A 319 2.77 11.02 0.74
CA ILE A 319 3.86 12.00 0.71
C ILE A 319 4.21 12.53 2.11
N GLN A 320 3.26 12.55 3.05
CA GLN A 320 3.53 12.98 4.42
C GLN A 320 4.47 12.01 5.15
N LEU A 321 4.57 10.76 4.66
CA LEU A 321 5.37 9.70 5.25
C LEU A 321 6.88 9.90 5.02
N VAL A 322 7.27 10.70 4.02
CA VAL A 322 8.68 10.90 3.61
C VAL A 322 9.56 11.33 4.78
N LYS A 323 9.04 12.22 5.65
CA LYS A 323 9.77 12.71 6.83
C LYS A 323 10.14 11.63 7.84
N PHE A 324 9.42 10.50 7.84
CA PHE A 324 9.63 9.40 8.78
C PHE A 324 10.58 8.33 8.23
N PHE A 325 10.94 8.38 6.94
CA PHE A 325 11.77 7.34 6.32
C PHE A 325 13.14 7.19 7.00
N PRO A 326 13.94 8.26 7.18
CA PRO A 326 15.35 8.10 7.55
C PRO A 326 15.57 7.52 8.95
N ASP A 327 14.70 7.90 9.90
CA ASP A 327 14.92 7.65 11.33
C ASP A 327 13.87 6.74 11.97
N VAL A 328 12.62 6.73 11.47
CA VAL A 328 11.52 5.98 12.10
C VAL A 328 11.23 4.67 11.36
N PHE A 329 11.12 4.71 10.03
CA PHE A 329 10.63 3.55 9.28
C PHE A 329 11.73 2.59 8.85
N MET A 330 12.82 3.08 8.24
CA MET A 330 13.73 2.21 7.50
C MET A 330 14.31 1.06 8.33
N GLU A 331 14.91 1.35 9.48
CA GLU A 331 15.53 0.31 10.33
C GLU A 331 14.47 -0.60 10.96
N GLN A 332 13.32 -0.06 11.36
CA GLN A 332 12.23 -0.82 11.96
C GLN A 332 11.61 -1.81 10.96
N LEU A 333 11.35 -1.38 9.72
CA LEU A 333 10.88 -2.28 8.64
C LEU A 333 11.89 -3.38 8.33
N LEU A 334 13.19 -3.06 8.36
CA LEU A 334 14.27 -4.04 8.20
C LEU A 334 14.27 -5.09 9.31
N HIS A 335 14.04 -4.67 10.56
CA HIS A 335 13.90 -5.58 11.69
C HIS A 335 12.66 -6.46 11.60
N MET A 336 11.52 -5.93 11.13
CA MET A 336 10.31 -6.71 10.89
C MET A 336 10.55 -7.80 9.84
N MET A 337 11.29 -7.50 8.77
CA MET A 337 11.65 -8.48 7.73
C MET A 337 12.68 -9.52 8.20
N ASP A 338 13.36 -9.32 9.33
CA ASP A 338 14.32 -10.29 9.89
C ASP A 338 13.65 -11.37 10.74
N ILE A 339 12.35 -11.26 11.04
CA ILE A 339 11.58 -12.24 11.82
C ILE A 339 11.22 -13.44 10.94
N LYS A 340 12.05 -14.49 10.97
CA LYS A 340 11.90 -15.70 10.11
C LYS A 340 10.73 -16.59 10.50
N GLU A 341 10.27 -16.48 11.73
CA GLU A 341 9.18 -17.30 12.26
C GLU A 341 7.80 -16.84 11.76
N ASP A 342 7.69 -15.65 11.17
CA ASP A 342 6.41 -15.06 10.73
C ASP A 342 6.48 -14.59 9.26
N PRO A 343 6.21 -15.49 8.29
CA PRO A 343 6.27 -15.16 6.86
C PRO A 343 5.30 -14.05 6.43
N GLU A 344 4.15 -13.93 7.10
CA GLU A 344 3.18 -12.87 6.83
C GLU A 344 3.76 -11.50 7.19
N LEU A 345 4.39 -11.38 8.36
CA LEU A 345 5.07 -10.14 8.78
C LEU A 345 6.19 -9.76 7.80
N GLN A 346 7.00 -10.73 7.38
CA GLN A 346 8.07 -10.48 6.40
C GLN A 346 7.53 -9.96 5.08
N SER A 347 6.47 -10.59 4.57
CA SER A 347 5.85 -10.21 3.30
C SER A 347 5.29 -8.79 3.35
N LEU A 348 4.55 -8.45 4.42
CA LEU A 348 4.00 -7.11 4.62
C LEU A 348 5.11 -6.06 4.77
N ALA A 349 6.14 -6.34 5.58
CA ALA A 349 7.24 -5.40 5.79
C ALA A 349 8.05 -5.18 4.51
N TYR A 350 8.30 -6.23 3.74
CA TYR A 350 8.94 -6.11 2.43
C TYR A 350 8.09 -5.31 1.44
N HIS A 351 6.77 -5.52 1.44
CA HIS A 351 5.85 -4.78 0.59
C HIS A 351 5.91 -3.28 0.88
N VAL A 352 5.78 -2.86 2.14
CA VAL A 352 5.90 -1.44 2.52
C VAL A 352 7.30 -0.89 2.20
N PHE A 353 8.35 -1.64 2.53
CA PHE A 353 9.74 -1.21 2.37
C PHE A 353 10.12 -0.94 0.91
N ARG A 354 9.71 -1.79 -0.05
CA ARG A 354 10.00 -1.58 -1.48
C ARG A 354 9.22 -0.41 -2.09
N HIS A 355 8.16 0.06 -1.44
CA HIS A 355 7.33 1.15 -1.92
C HIS A 355 7.86 2.54 -1.51
N LEU A 356 8.65 2.65 -0.44
CA LEU A 356 9.23 3.93 0.03
C LEU A 356 9.88 4.78 -1.07
N PRO A 357 10.80 4.27 -1.92
CA PRO A 357 11.45 5.09 -2.95
C PRO A 357 10.51 5.48 -4.10
N ASN A 358 9.30 4.92 -4.17
CA ASN A 358 8.31 5.28 -5.17
C ASN A 358 7.49 6.51 -4.78
N ILE A 359 7.55 6.95 -3.53
CA ILE A 359 6.82 8.12 -3.03
C ILE A 359 7.48 9.40 -3.56
N PRO A 360 6.72 10.38 -4.08
CA PRO A 360 7.26 11.68 -4.45
C PRO A 360 7.89 12.39 -3.26
N HIS A 361 9.12 12.87 -3.42
CA HIS A 361 9.82 13.71 -2.46
C HIS A 361 9.84 15.15 -2.99
N ALA A 362 9.78 16.14 -2.10
CA ALA A 362 10.07 17.52 -2.49
C ALA A 362 11.54 17.66 -2.92
N ALA A 363 11.89 18.81 -3.49
CA ALA A 363 13.29 19.10 -3.80
C ALA A 363 14.12 19.16 -2.52
N GLY A 364 15.14 18.31 -2.40
CA GLY A 364 16.04 18.26 -1.24
C GLY A 364 15.62 17.30 -0.12
N GLU A 365 14.35 16.88 -0.05
CA GLU A 365 13.88 15.91 0.97
C GLU A 365 14.44 14.50 0.76
N ASP A 366 14.94 14.19 -0.44
CA ASP A 366 15.61 12.93 -0.73
C ASP A 366 16.98 12.78 -0.07
N VAL A 367 17.59 13.88 0.38
CA VAL A 367 18.95 13.86 0.95
C VAL A 367 19.02 12.97 2.19
N ASP A 368 18.09 13.13 3.13
CA ASP A 368 18.10 12.36 4.38
C ASP A 368 17.75 10.90 4.14
N PHE A 369 16.82 10.63 3.20
CA PHE A 369 16.49 9.28 2.78
C PHE A 369 17.69 8.56 2.14
N VAL A 370 18.42 9.24 1.26
CA VAL A 370 19.66 8.72 0.64
C VAL A 370 20.74 8.50 1.70
N ASN A 371 20.92 9.44 2.64
CA ASN A 371 21.89 9.30 3.71
C ASN A 371 21.58 8.09 4.60
N ALA A 372 20.31 7.85 4.93
CA ALA A 372 19.88 6.68 5.69
C ALA A 372 20.14 5.37 4.93
N LEU A 373 19.87 5.32 3.62
CA LEU A 373 20.19 4.16 2.78
C LEU A 373 21.70 3.84 2.82
N ILE A 374 22.53 4.87 2.64
CA ILE A 374 24.00 4.73 2.67
C ILE A 374 24.48 4.30 4.05
N ARG A 375 23.95 4.90 5.12
CA ARG A 375 24.26 4.55 6.51
C ARG A 375 24.03 3.07 6.74
N ILE A 376 22.83 2.56 6.46
CA ILE A 376 22.48 1.15 6.67
C ILE A 376 23.33 0.23 5.79
N GLY A 377 23.57 0.60 4.53
CA GLY A 377 24.42 -0.17 3.61
C GLY A 377 25.86 -0.33 4.12
N LYS A 378 26.40 0.69 4.80
CA LYS A 378 27.79 0.68 5.32
C LYS A 378 27.92 0.12 6.73
N THR A 379 26.94 0.32 7.61
CA THR A 379 27.10 0.07 9.05
C THR A 379 26.28 -1.11 9.58
N SER A 380 25.25 -1.59 8.85
CA SER A 380 24.41 -2.68 9.36
C SER A 380 25.19 -3.99 9.48
N LYS A 381 25.09 -4.61 10.67
CA LYS A 381 25.69 -5.93 10.95
C LYS A 381 25.00 -7.05 10.16
N SER A 382 23.69 -6.91 9.90
CA SER A 382 22.91 -7.91 9.18
C SER A 382 23.13 -7.79 7.68
N TRP A 383 23.71 -8.83 7.07
CA TRP A 383 23.90 -8.86 5.61
C TRP A 383 22.56 -8.87 4.86
N HIS A 384 21.49 -9.41 5.46
CA HIS A 384 20.14 -9.35 4.89
C HIS A 384 19.67 -7.89 4.74
N GLN A 385 19.97 -7.04 5.71
CA GLN A 385 19.62 -5.62 5.66
C GLN A 385 20.46 -4.88 4.61
N ARG A 386 21.78 -5.12 4.58
CA ARG A 386 22.66 -4.58 3.54
C ARG A 386 22.26 -5.04 2.15
N LEU A 387 21.75 -6.25 1.98
CA LEU A 387 21.22 -6.71 0.69
C LEU A 387 19.91 -6.00 0.34
N ARG A 388 18.97 -5.89 1.28
CA ARG A 388 17.63 -5.33 1.03
C ARG A 388 17.67 -3.85 0.67
N ILE A 389 18.54 -3.04 1.27
CA ILE A 389 18.63 -1.60 0.95
C ILE A 389 19.02 -1.32 -0.51
N LEU A 390 19.69 -2.26 -1.19
CA LEU A 390 20.05 -2.10 -2.62
C LEU A 390 18.82 -1.91 -3.52
N ILE A 391 17.68 -2.53 -3.19
CA ILE A 391 16.45 -2.34 -3.99
C ILE A 391 15.98 -0.89 -3.94
N ASN A 392 16.06 -0.26 -2.77
CA ASN A 392 15.63 1.12 -2.60
C ASN A 392 16.66 2.10 -3.18
N MET A 393 17.96 1.82 -3.04
CA MET A 393 19.03 2.58 -3.72
C MET A 393 18.83 2.57 -5.25
N GLN A 394 18.52 1.41 -5.82
CA GLN A 394 18.27 1.28 -7.25
C GLN A 394 17.06 2.11 -7.67
N VAL A 395 15.91 1.93 -7.01
CA VAL A 395 14.66 2.57 -7.40
C VAL A 395 14.73 4.09 -7.22
N VAL A 396 15.29 4.59 -6.11
CA VAL A 396 15.42 6.04 -5.90
C VAL A 396 16.36 6.68 -6.92
N TYR A 397 17.45 5.98 -7.28
CA TYR A 397 18.40 6.46 -8.29
C TYR A 397 17.74 6.65 -9.65
N PHE A 398 16.95 5.67 -10.10
CA PHE A 398 16.28 5.77 -11.39
C PHE A 398 15.10 6.74 -11.37
N ARG A 399 14.21 6.64 -10.38
CA ARG A 399 13.00 7.48 -10.34
C ARG A 399 13.31 8.95 -10.14
N ARG A 400 14.39 9.28 -9.43
CA ARG A 400 14.76 10.66 -9.13
C ARG A 400 16.04 11.10 -9.82
N LEU A 401 16.51 10.41 -10.87
CA LEU A 401 17.77 10.75 -11.56
C LEU A 401 17.88 12.24 -11.95
N PHE A 402 16.79 12.83 -12.43
CA PHE A 402 16.78 14.24 -12.87
C PHE A 402 16.49 15.24 -11.74
N LEU A 403 16.02 14.78 -10.58
CA LEU A 403 15.60 15.61 -9.45
C LEU A 403 16.60 15.58 -8.29
N MET A 404 17.30 14.46 -8.12
CA MET A 404 18.28 14.23 -7.08
C MET A 404 19.57 14.98 -7.39
N GLY A 405 20.15 15.61 -6.36
CA GLY A 405 21.41 16.34 -6.49
C GLY A 405 22.58 15.44 -6.93
N ARG A 406 23.55 16.01 -7.67
CA ARG A 406 24.72 15.26 -8.16
C ARG A 406 25.53 14.62 -7.03
N ALA A 407 25.67 15.30 -5.90
CA ALA A 407 26.37 14.78 -4.74
C ALA A 407 25.72 13.49 -4.21
N GLN A 408 24.39 13.45 -4.14
CA GLN A 408 23.62 12.28 -3.70
C GLN A 408 23.72 11.13 -4.72
N GLN A 409 23.66 11.45 -6.03
CA GLN A 409 23.87 10.46 -7.09
C GLN A 409 25.24 9.78 -6.98
N GLU A 410 26.30 10.57 -6.82
CA GLU A 410 27.66 10.08 -6.66
C GLU A 410 27.84 9.27 -5.37
N ALA A 411 27.26 9.74 -4.26
CA ALA A 411 27.32 9.06 -2.97
C ALA A 411 26.61 7.70 -2.97
N LEU A 412 25.44 7.59 -3.63
CA LEU A 412 24.75 6.30 -3.83
C LEU A 412 25.60 5.35 -4.65
N LEU A 413 26.15 5.83 -5.77
CA LEU A 413 26.96 5.02 -6.67
C LEU A 413 28.26 4.54 -5.99
N GLU A 414 28.89 5.40 -5.19
CA GLU A 414 30.05 5.03 -4.38
C GLU A 414 29.69 3.99 -3.31
N CYS A 415 28.55 4.15 -2.62
CA CYS A 415 28.09 3.18 -1.64
C CYS A 415 27.85 1.80 -2.27
N VAL A 416 27.14 1.73 -3.41
CA VAL A 416 26.93 0.46 -4.12
C VAL A 416 28.25 -0.13 -4.61
N SER A 417 29.20 0.72 -5.04
CA SER A 417 30.54 0.27 -5.42
C SER A 417 31.31 -0.34 -4.24
N ASP A 418 31.26 0.27 -3.07
CA ASP A 418 31.89 -0.27 -1.85
C ASP A 418 31.28 -1.63 -1.45
N MET A 419 29.97 -1.83 -1.68
CA MET A 419 29.26 -3.08 -1.40
C MET A 419 29.67 -4.26 -2.31
N LEU A 420 30.36 -4.02 -3.43
CA LEU A 420 31.00 -5.09 -4.21
C LEU A 420 32.08 -5.83 -3.43
N SER A 421 32.65 -5.17 -2.43
CA SER A 421 33.67 -5.72 -1.53
C SER A 421 33.08 -6.19 -0.19
N ASP A 422 31.75 -6.36 -0.09
CA ASP A 422 31.09 -6.89 1.10
C ASP A 422 31.60 -8.29 1.45
N THR A 423 31.61 -8.66 2.72
CA THR A 423 32.02 -9.99 3.17
C THR A 423 31.09 -11.09 2.65
N GLN A 424 29.78 -10.80 2.57
CA GLN A 424 28.75 -11.72 2.14
C GLN A 424 28.61 -11.74 0.60
N LEU A 425 28.56 -12.94 0.02
CA LEU A 425 28.49 -13.12 -1.44
C LEU A 425 27.22 -12.51 -2.05
N GLU A 426 26.08 -12.75 -1.43
CA GLU A 426 24.76 -12.32 -1.90
C GLU A 426 24.68 -10.79 -2.00
N VAL A 427 25.29 -10.08 -1.03
CA VAL A 427 25.39 -8.61 -1.07
C VAL A 427 26.25 -8.16 -2.25
N ARG A 428 27.39 -8.83 -2.50
CA ARG A 428 28.25 -8.51 -3.65
C ARG A 428 27.52 -8.70 -4.99
N LEU A 429 26.78 -9.79 -5.14
CA LEU A 429 26.00 -10.06 -6.37
C LEU A 429 24.86 -9.05 -6.54
N GLY A 430 24.14 -8.73 -5.46
CA GLY A 430 23.11 -7.69 -5.48
C GLY A 430 23.67 -6.32 -5.86
N ALA A 431 24.84 -5.97 -5.32
CA ALA A 431 25.52 -4.71 -5.63
C ALA A 431 25.95 -4.66 -7.10
N ALA A 432 26.48 -5.75 -7.65
CA ALA A 432 26.85 -5.83 -9.06
C ALA A 432 25.65 -5.64 -9.99
N ALA A 433 24.52 -6.30 -9.71
CA ALA A 433 23.28 -6.15 -10.46
C ALA A 433 22.72 -4.72 -10.38
N THR A 434 22.72 -4.13 -9.18
CA THR A 434 22.26 -2.76 -8.95
C THR A 434 23.12 -1.74 -9.70
N MET A 435 24.44 -1.91 -9.61
CA MET A 435 25.40 -1.01 -10.24
C MET A 435 25.35 -1.06 -11.76
N SER A 436 25.15 -2.24 -12.37
CA SER A 436 24.99 -2.38 -13.84
C SER A 436 23.93 -1.41 -14.38
N GLY A 437 22.78 -1.33 -13.70
CA GLY A 437 21.73 -0.38 -14.05
C GLY A 437 22.12 1.08 -13.82
N MET A 438 22.71 1.41 -12.66
CA MET A 438 23.08 2.79 -12.32
C MET A 438 24.17 3.35 -13.24
N MET A 439 25.10 2.50 -13.69
CA MET A 439 26.24 2.86 -14.54
C MET A 439 25.84 3.38 -15.91
N LEU A 440 24.75 2.89 -16.49
CA LEU A 440 24.23 3.38 -17.78
C LEU A 440 23.91 4.88 -17.74
N LEU A 441 23.48 5.37 -16.57
CA LEU A 441 23.01 6.74 -16.36
C LEU A 441 23.98 7.58 -15.54
N ALA A 442 25.10 7.00 -15.11
CA ALA A 442 26.08 7.68 -14.29
C ALA A 442 26.86 8.71 -15.12
N HIS A 443 26.91 9.95 -14.62
CA HIS A 443 27.75 10.99 -15.20
C HIS A 443 29.25 10.68 -15.03
N ARG A 444 29.61 9.99 -13.94
CA ARG A 444 30.99 9.63 -13.61
C ARG A 444 31.07 8.20 -13.11
N PHE A 445 32.00 7.43 -13.66
CA PHE A 445 32.23 6.06 -13.23
C PHE A 445 33.01 6.00 -11.91
N PRO A 446 32.60 5.18 -10.92
CA PRO A 446 33.35 4.99 -9.70
C PRO A 446 34.68 4.28 -10.00
N HIS A 447 35.78 5.02 -9.89
CA HIS A 447 37.10 4.55 -10.32
C HIS A 447 37.73 3.47 -9.43
N ARG A 448 37.18 3.20 -8.23
CA ARG A 448 37.83 2.37 -7.20
C ARG A 448 37.74 0.87 -7.50
N HIS A 449 36.57 0.38 -7.92
CA HIS A 449 36.32 -1.06 -8.17
C HIS A 449 36.12 -1.41 -9.66
N CYS A 450 36.01 -0.41 -10.55
CA CYS A 450 35.95 -0.61 -12.01
C CYS A 450 37.33 -0.59 -12.69
N ARG A 451 38.42 -0.78 -11.93
CA ARG A 451 39.79 -0.87 -12.48
C ARG A 451 40.11 -2.31 -12.85
N LYS A 452 40.93 -2.48 -13.90
CA LYS A 452 41.48 -3.79 -14.33
C LYS A 452 41.96 -4.57 -13.11
N PRO A 453 41.66 -5.89 -13.00
CA PRO A 453 42.23 -6.73 -11.95
C PRO A 453 43.75 -6.65 -12.13
N LYS A 454 44.45 -5.98 -11.22
CA LYS A 454 45.90 -5.81 -11.31
C LYS A 454 46.58 -7.12 -10.92
N ASP A 455 47.70 -7.42 -11.58
CA ASP A 455 48.59 -8.54 -11.25
C ASP A 455 49.20 -8.41 -9.83
N LYS A 456 48.93 -7.30 -9.14
CA LYS A 456 49.42 -6.99 -7.79
C LYS A 456 48.70 -7.75 -6.66
N ASN A 457 47.59 -8.45 -6.95
CA ASN A 457 46.89 -9.33 -5.99
C ASN A 457 46.68 -10.73 -6.61
N PRO A 458 47.75 -11.54 -6.78
CA PRO A 458 47.60 -12.92 -7.23
C PRO A 458 46.81 -13.72 -6.19
N LEU A 459 45.80 -14.48 -6.63
CA LEU A 459 45.19 -15.46 -5.74
C LEU A 459 46.22 -16.51 -5.37
N PRO A 460 46.21 -17.03 -4.13
CA PRO A 460 47.06 -18.14 -3.75
C PRO A 460 46.83 -19.31 -4.71
N LYS A 461 47.86 -19.69 -5.49
CA LYS A 461 47.80 -20.90 -6.31
C LYS A 461 47.67 -22.10 -5.36
N ARG A 462 46.68 -22.94 -5.61
CA ARG A 462 46.46 -24.17 -4.83
C ARG A 462 47.70 -25.04 -4.98
N LYS A 463 48.43 -25.28 -3.89
CA LYS A 463 49.56 -26.23 -3.90
C LYS A 463 49.00 -27.65 -4.08
N PRO A 464 49.46 -28.42 -5.08
CA PRO A 464 49.06 -29.82 -5.21
C PRO A 464 49.42 -30.59 -3.93
N GLY A 465 48.47 -31.33 -3.36
CA GLY A 465 48.71 -32.22 -2.21
C GLY A 465 48.47 -31.64 -0.81
N VAL A 466 48.07 -30.37 -0.66
CA VAL A 466 47.69 -29.80 0.65
C VAL A 466 46.17 -29.88 0.84
N PRO A 467 45.65 -30.47 1.95
CA PRO A 467 44.23 -30.46 2.27
C PRO A 467 43.69 -29.03 2.30
N PRO A 468 42.43 -28.77 1.89
CA PRO A 468 41.84 -27.45 1.97
C PRO A 468 41.77 -27.01 3.45
N GLY A 469 42.73 -26.19 3.87
CA GLY A 469 42.68 -25.49 5.15
C GLY A 469 41.72 -24.30 5.08
N THR A 470 41.22 -23.87 6.23
CA THR A 470 40.42 -22.65 6.35
C THR A 470 41.26 -21.48 5.82
N PRO A 471 40.75 -20.68 4.85
CA PRO A 471 41.50 -19.56 4.30
C PRO A 471 41.89 -18.57 5.41
N THR A 472 43.12 -18.05 5.37
CA THR A 472 43.49 -16.99 6.32
C THR A 472 42.68 -15.72 6.05
N PRO A 473 42.47 -14.84 7.05
CA PRO A 473 41.74 -13.58 6.85
C PRO A 473 42.30 -12.72 5.71
N GLU A 474 43.63 -12.72 5.53
CA GLU A 474 44.29 -12.01 4.43
C GLU A 474 43.98 -12.62 3.06
N GLN A 475 43.98 -13.96 2.95
CA GLN A 475 43.60 -14.66 1.73
C GLN A 475 42.15 -14.41 1.37
N ALA A 476 41.25 -14.43 2.36
CA ALA A 476 39.84 -14.09 2.16
C ALA A 476 39.69 -12.64 1.65
N LYS A 477 40.40 -11.67 2.24
CA LYS A 477 40.37 -10.27 1.80
C LYS A 477 40.86 -10.09 0.36
N LEU A 478 41.90 -10.82 -0.04
CA LEU A 478 42.39 -10.82 -1.42
C LEU A 478 41.37 -11.40 -2.40
N VAL A 479 40.72 -12.52 -2.05
CA VAL A 479 39.64 -13.12 -2.85
C VAL A 479 38.49 -12.15 -3.02
N ILE A 480 38.05 -11.50 -1.93
CA ILE A 480 36.96 -10.51 -1.95
C ILE A 480 37.32 -9.32 -2.85
N THR A 481 38.51 -8.75 -2.68
CA THR A 481 38.99 -7.61 -3.48
C THR A 481 39.00 -7.94 -4.97
N ARG A 482 39.45 -9.16 -5.31
CA ARG A 482 39.50 -9.62 -6.69
C ARG A 482 38.12 -9.91 -7.26
N HIS A 483 37.24 -10.53 -6.47
CA HIS A 483 35.85 -10.75 -6.85
C HIS A 483 35.11 -9.41 -7.07
N ALA A 484 35.33 -8.42 -6.20
CA ALA A 484 34.76 -7.09 -6.35
C ALA A 484 35.17 -6.42 -7.67
N ALA A 485 36.44 -6.54 -8.07
CA ALA A 485 36.92 -6.03 -9.36
C ALA A 485 36.29 -6.76 -10.55
N VAL A 486 36.14 -8.09 -10.48
CA VAL A 486 35.47 -8.90 -11.51
C VAL A 486 34.00 -8.49 -11.64
N LEU A 487 33.29 -8.39 -10.52
CA LEU A 487 31.88 -7.95 -10.50
C LEU A 487 31.73 -6.52 -11.00
N GLY A 488 32.66 -5.63 -10.65
CA GLY A 488 32.68 -4.25 -11.12
C GLY A 488 32.80 -4.13 -12.63
N LEU A 489 33.75 -4.85 -13.22
CA LEU A 489 33.92 -4.91 -14.67
C LEU A 489 32.77 -5.65 -15.35
N GLY A 490 32.23 -6.70 -14.71
CA GLY A 490 31.07 -7.42 -15.21
C GLY A 490 29.81 -6.55 -15.28
N ALA A 491 29.55 -5.75 -14.24
CA ALA A 491 28.48 -4.77 -14.25
C ALA A 491 28.67 -3.72 -15.35
N LEU A 492 29.91 -3.26 -15.57
CA LEU A 492 30.23 -2.32 -16.67
C LEU A 492 29.94 -2.94 -18.05
N VAL A 493 30.28 -4.22 -18.25
CA VAL A 493 29.95 -4.96 -19.48
C VAL A 493 28.44 -5.07 -19.66
N GLN A 494 27.72 -5.40 -18.58
CA GLN A 494 26.26 -5.59 -18.61
C GLN A 494 25.47 -4.28 -18.73
N ALA A 495 26.07 -3.13 -18.40
CA ALA A 495 25.42 -1.83 -18.50
C ALA A 495 25.09 -1.42 -19.95
N PHE A 496 25.79 -1.99 -20.94
CA PHE A 496 25.63 -1.68 -22.38
C PHE A 496 25.25 -2.92 -23.19
N PRO A 497 24.07 -3.53 -22.95
CA PRO A 497 23.72 -4.84 -23.51
C PRO A 497 23.57 -4.81 -25.04
N TYR A 498 23.03 -3.73 -25.60
CA TYR A 498 22.59 -3.66 -27.01
C TYR A 498 23.37 -2.65 -27.88
N THR A 499 24.41 -2.00 -27.34
CA THR A 499 25.21 -1.05 -28.13
C THR A 499 26.06 -1.81 -29.16
N SER A 500 25.68 -1.77 -30.43
CA SER A 500 26.37 -2.43 -31.55
C SER A 500 26.77 -1.39 -32.62
N PRO A 501 28.06 -1.29 -33.02
CA PRO A 501 29.21 -2.00 -32.47
C PRO A 501 29.50 -1.64 -31.00
N PRO A 502 30.15 -2.52 -30.22
CA PRO A 502 30.44 -2.26 -28.82
C PRO A 502 31.39 -1.06 -28.66
N PRO A 503 31.34 -0.33 -27.53
CA PRO A 503 32.31 0.72 -27.23
C PRO A 503 33.74 0.17 -27.28
N GLY A 504 34.70 0.92 -27.83
CA GLY A 504 36.07 0.43 -28.07
C GLY A 504 36.84 -0.01 -26.81
N TRP A 505 36.40 0.38 -25.61
CA TRP A 505 36.97 -0.11 -24.35
C TRP A 505 36.47 -1.51 -23.95
N LEU A 506 35.32 -1.95 -24.46
CA LEU A 506 34.63 -3.18 -24.05
C LEU A 506 35.40 -4.46 -24.42
N PRO A 507 35.92 -4.63 -25.66
CA PRO A 507 36.73 -5.80 -26.02
C PRO A 507 37.93 -6.00 -25.09
N GLY A 508 38.65 -4.93 -24.76
CA GLY A 508 39.79 -4.99 -23.85
C GLY A 508 39.41 -5.36 -22.40
N VAL A 509 38.22 -5.00 -21.94
CA VAL A 509 37.70 -5.43 -20.62
C VAL A 509 37.35 -6.91 -20.64
N LEU A 510 36.70 -7.40 -21.69
CA LEU A 510 36.33 -8.82 -21.85
C LEU A 510 37.58 -9.71 -21.92
N ALA A 511 38.57 -9.35 -22.73
CA ALA A 511 39.85 -10.07 -22.79
C ALA A 511 40.56 -10.07 -21.43
N THR A 512 40.53 -8.95 -20.70
CA THR A 512 41.08 -8.87 -19.33
C THR A 512 40.37 -9.85 -18.38
N LEU A 513 39.05 -9.93 -18.44
CA LEU A 513 38.27 -10.87 -17.61
C LEU A 513 38.58 -12.33 -17.98
N ALA A 514 38.62 -12.64 -19.28
CA ALA A 514 38.91 -13.97 -19.81
C ALA A 514 40.32 -14.44 -19.39
N LEU A 515 41.36 -13.68 -19.73
CA LEU A 515 42.75 -14.06 -19.44
C LEU A 515 43.08 -14.06 -17.95
N LYS A 516 42.69 -13.00 -17.25
CA LYS A 516 43.21 -12.76 -15.89
C LYS A 516 42.40 -13.45 -14.82
N ALA A 517 41.11 -13.71 -15.02
CA ALA A 517 40.22 -14.11 -13.93
C ALA A 517 39.34 -15.33 -14.22
N ALA A 518 39.18 -15.78 -15.47
CA ALA A 518 38.33 -16.94 -15.79
C ALA A 518 38.81 -18.25 -15.16
N ASN A 519 40.13 -18.39 -15.03
CA ASN A 519 40.79 -19.56 -14.43
C ASN A 519 40.95 -19.45 -12.91
N ASP A 520 40.43 -18.39 -12.29
CA ASP A 520 40.48 -18.26 -10.83
C ASP A 520 39.57 -19.30 -10.16
N PRO A 521 40.01 -19.88 -9.02
CA PRO A 521 39.23 -20.90 -8.34
C PRO A 521 37.94 -20.34 -7.72
N GLY A 522 36.92 -21.21 -7.65
CA GLY A 522 35.68 -20.94 -6.91
C GLY A 522 34.80 -19.87 -7.55
N MET A 523 34.34 -18.93 -6.73
CA MET A 523 33.34 -17.94 -7.12
C MET A 523 33.85 -16.90 -8.10
N VAL A 524 35.15 -16.58 -8.10
CA VAL A 524 35.71 -15.54 -8.97
C VAL A 524 35.63 -15.98 -10.43
N GLY A 525 36.17 -17.16 -10.76
CA GLY A 525 36.08 -17.71 -12.11
C GLY A 525 34.63 -18.00 -12.54
N LYS A 526 33.77 -18.44 -11.62
CA LYS A 526 32.33 -18.65 -11.91
C LYS A 526 31.66 -17.34 -12.34
N SER A 527 31.87 -16.25 -11.61
CA SER A 527 31.31 -14.94 -11.95
C SER A 527 31.81 -14.43 -13.30
N VAL A 528 33.10 -14.60 -13.62
CA VAL A 528 33.64 -14.27 -14.96
C VAL A 528 32.92 -15.04 -16.07
N LYS A 529 32.80 -16.36 -15.92
CA LYS A 529 32.14 -17.21 -16.93
C LYS A 529 30.69 -16.81 -17.12
N THR A 530 29.97 -16.46 -16.04
CA THR A 530 28.60 -15.94 -16.12
C THR A 530 28.55 -14.63 -16.90
N VAL A 531 29.41 -13.65 -16.57
CA VAL A 531 29.47 -12.35 -17.28
C VAL A 531 29.72 -12.54 -18.78
N LEU A 532 30.70 -13.38 -19.15
CA LEU A 532 31.03 -13.63 -20.56
C LEU A 532 29.92 -14.38 -21.29
N ALA A 533 29.27 -15.36 -20.64
CA ALA A 533 28.15 -16.09 -21.19
C ALA A 533 26.93 -15.17 -21.41
N ASP A 534 26.62 -14.30 -20.46
CA ASP A 534 25.51 -13.33 -20.58
C ASP A 534 25.78 -12.31 -21.68
N PHE A 535 27.02 -11.81 -21.78
CA PHE A 535 27.44 -10.92 -22.87
C PHE A 535 27.23 -11.57 -24.25
N LYS A 536 27.72 -12.81 -24.44
CA LYS A 536 27.59 -13.54 -25.71
C LYS A 536 26.13 -13.85 -26.03
N LYS A 537 25.33 -14.24 -25.03
CA LYS A 537 23.90 -14.53 -25.19
C LYS A 537 23.14 -13.30 -25.67
N THR A 538 23.37 -12.14 -25.06
CA THR A 538 22.63 -10.92 -25.40
C THR A 538 22.99 -10.36 -26.78
N ARG A 539 24.17 -10.68 -27.32
CA ARG A 539 24.70 -10.16 -28.59
C ARG A 539 24.73 -11.17 -29.72
N GLN A 540 24.07 -12.32 -29.55
CA GLN A 540 24.10 -13.39 -30.53
C GLN A 540 23.64 -12.92 -31.93
N ASP A 541 22.58 -12.12 -31.99
CA ASP A 541 22.02 -11.62 -33.25
C ASP A 541 22.92 -10.56 -33.91
N THR A 542 23.58 -9.70 -33.12
CA THR A 542 24.46 -8.63 -33.60
C THR A 542 25.92 -9.06 -33.77
N TRP A 543 26.25 -10.32 -33.47
CA TRP A 543 27.64 -10.80 -33.39
C TRP A 543 28.42 -10.61 -34.70
N HIS A 544 27.76 -10.75 -35.85
CA HIS A 544 28.35 -10.55 -37.17
C HIS A 544 28.86 -9.12 -37.42
N VAL A 545 28.32 -8.13 -36.68
CA VAL A 545 28.81 -6.74 -36.66
C VAL A 545 29.81 -6.56 -35.52
N ASP A 546 29.46 -7.03 -34.32
CA ASP A 546 30.23 -6.80 -33.10
C ASP A 546 31.64 -7.42 -33.17
N ILE A 547 31.80 -8.55 -33.87
CA ILE A 547 33.10 -9.24 -34.03
C ILE A 547 34.18 -8.34 -34.65
N LYS A 548 33.78 -7.35 -35.48
CA LYS A 548 34.71 -6.42 -36.15
C LYS A 548 35.34 -5.41 -35.20
N ALA A 549 34.81 -5.27 -33.98
CA ALA A 549 35.36 -4.38 -32.96
C ALA A 549 36.46 -5.06 -32.10
N PHE A 550 36.69 -6.36 -32.28
CA PHE A 550 37.67 -7.12 -31.52
C PHE A 550 38.95 -7.33 -32.35
N GLU A 551 40.10 -7.26 -31.67
CA GLU A 551 41.36 -7.73 -32.23
C GLU A 551 41.39 -9.27 -32.28
N PRO A 552 42.11 -9.90 -33.23
CA PRO A 552 42.18 -11.36 -33.36
C PRO A 552 42.52 -12.08 -32.04
N ASP A 553 43.56 -11.62 -31.34
CA ASP A 553 44.00 -12.19 -30.05
C ASP A 553 42.87 -12.15 -28.99
N GLN A 554 42.05 -11.10 -29.00
CA GLN A 554 40.96 -10.95 -28.03
C GLN A 554 39.81 -11.92 -28.29
N LEU A 555 39.60 -12.32 -29.55
CA LEU A 555 38.60 -13.32 -29.92
C LEU A 555 39.03 -14.72 -29.47
N GLU A 556 40.31 -15.07 -29.66
CA GLU A 556 40.86 -16.35 -29.18
C GLU A 556 40.72 -16.49 -27.65
N ASP A 557 41.03 -15.42 -26.92
CA ASP A 557 40.87 -15.36 -25.45
C ASP A 557 39.43 -15.62 -25.00
N LEU A 558 38.44 -15.17 -25.78
CA LEU A 558 37.01 -15.29 -25.49
C LEU A 558 36.48 -16.71 -25.76
N GLU A 559 36.96 -17.35 -26.82
CA GLU A 559 36.56 -18.72 -27.19
C GLU A 559 37.02 -19.75 -26.15
N GLY A 560 38.20 -19.53 -25.55
CA GLY A 560 38.78 -20.43 -24.55
C GLY A 560 38.05 -20.52 -23.20
N VAL A 561 37.02 -19.71 -22.92
CA VAL A 561 36.42 -19.58 -21.57
C VAL A 561 34.98 -20.11 -21.46
N LEU A 562 34.26 -20.27 -22.57
CA LEU A 562 32.84 -20.63 -22.59
C LEU A 562 32.58 -22.12 -22.38
N TRP A 563 32.89 -22.64 -21.19
CA TRP A 563 32.65 -24.04 -20.84
C TRP A 563 31.72 -24.12 -19.63
N LYS A 564 30.47 -24.55 -19.85
CA LYS A 564 29.62 -25.08 -18.77
C LYS A 564 30.12 -26.48 -18.41
N SER A 565 29.97 -26.90 -17.16
CA SER A 565 30.51 -28.15 -16.59
C SER A 565 30.10 -29.46 -17.29
N TYR A 566 29.21 -29.41 -18.28
CA TYR A 566 28.72 -30.56 -19.05
C TYR A 566 29.34 -30.65 -20.45
N PHE A 567 30.11 -29.65 -20.87
CA PHE A 567 30.90 -29.69 -22.11
C PHE A 567 32.30 -30.14 -21.72
N ALA A 568 32.73 -31.26 -22.30
CA ALA A 568 34.01 -31.91 -22.03
C ALA A 568 35.17 -31.24 -22.76
#